data_AF-A0A0B4C279-F1
#
_entry.id   AF-A0A0B4C279-F1
#
_cell.length_a   1.000
_cell.length_b   1.000
_cell.length_c   1.000
_cell.angle_alpha   90.00
_cell.angle_beta   90.00
_cell.angle_gamma   90.00
#
_symmetry.space_group_name_H-M   'P 1'
#
loop_
_entity.id
_entity.type
_entity.pdbx_description
1 polymer ?
#
loop_
_entity_poly.entity_id
_entity_poly.type
_entity_poly.pdbx_seq_one_letter_code
_entity_poly.pdbx_strand_id
1 'polypeptide(L)'
;MNMRTLTPLGWLIAGIALLMAIALIAWGWNNLWAWLPWSAEARLDRAEARADRAQSDASARGLEAEGNADQVRRTEAYGDIRVRVEAATAQSITQARSAPDATDPLAADRAARLRDHDRRLCDIAPAGCPAAPGAP
;
A
#
# COMPACT_ATOMS: atom_id res chain seq x y z
N MET A 1 77.99 33.98 -16.61
CA MET A 1 77.07 33.45 -15.56
C MET A 1 76.59 34.64 -14.74
N ASN A 2 75.39 35.15 -15.03
CA ASN A 2 74.87 36.36 -14.39
C ASN A 2 74.30 36.02 -13.00
N MET A 3 74.98 36.48 -11.95
CA MET A 3 74.47 36.51 -10.58
C MET A 3 73.38 37.60 -10.46
N ARG A 4 72.14 37.26 -10.84
CA ARG A 4 70.93 38.06 -10.59
C ARG A 4 69.89 37.30 -9.76
N THR A 5 70.32 36.41 -8.86
CA THR A 5 69.45 35.45 -8.15
C THR A 5 69.45 35.63 -6.63
N LEU A 6 69.43 36.87 -6.13
CA LEU A 6 69.32 37.15 -4.69
C LEU A 6 68.43 38.37 -4.40
N THR A 7 67.24 38.46 -5.02
CA THR A 7 66.19 39.34 -4.51
C THR A 7 65.36 38.56 -3.48
N PRO A 8 65.02 39.14 -2.31
CA PRO A 8 64.18 38.48 -1.29
C PRO A 8 62.81 38.07 -1.85
N LEU A 9 62.34 38.78 -2.88
CA LEU A 9 61.14 38.46 -3.63
C LEU A 9 61.24 37.14 -4.42
N GLY A 10 62.41 36.81 -4.97
CA GLY A 10 62.62 35.58 -5.74
C GLY A 10 62.49 34.31 -4.90
N TRP A 11 62.96 34.35 -3.65
CA TRP A 11 62.81 33.24 -2.70
C TRP A 11 61.37 33.03 -2.24
N LEU A 12 60.61 34.11 -2.05
CA LEU A 12 59.17 34.02 -1.76
C LEU A 12 58.40 33.37 -2.92
N ILE A 13 58.67 33.78 -4.15
CA ILE A 13 58.03 33.19 -5.34
C ILE A 13 58.39 31.71 -5.46
N ALA A 14 59.65 31.34 -5.24
CA ALA A 14 60.08 29.95 -5.26
C ALA A 14 59.40 29.11 -4.16
N GLY A 15 59.25 29.66 -2.95
CA GLY A 15 58.54 28.99 -1.85
C GLY A 15 57.06 28.77 -2.16
N ILE A 16 56.38 29.78 -2.71
CA ILE A 16 54.97 29.66 -3.12
C ILE A 16 54.81 28.63 -4.24
N ALA A 17 55.70 28.65 -5.25
CA ALA A 17 55.68 27.69 -6.35
C ALA A 17 55.87 26.26 -5.85
N LEU A 18 56.73 26.05 -4.85
CA LEU A 18 56.94 24.75 -4.23
C LEU A 18 55.70 24.26 -3.47
N LEU A 19 55.06 25.13 -2.67
CA LEU A 19 53.84 24.77 -1.96
C LEU A 19 52.69 24.44 -2.92
N MET A 20 52.55 25.21 -4.00
CA MET A 20 51.60 24.95 -5.08
C MET A 20 51.87 23.58 -5.74
N ALA A 21 53.13 23.26 -6.04
CA ALA A 21 53.50 21.98 -6.61
C ALA A 21 53.14 20.81 -5.67
N ILE A 22 53.45 20.94 -4.37
CA ILE A 22 53.10 19.93 -3.36
C ILE A 22 51.58 19.76 -3.25
N ALA A 23 50.82 20.86 -3.22
CA ALA A 23 49.36 20.82 -3.15
C ALA A 23 48.73 20.12 -4.36
N LEU A 24 49.23 20.41 -5.57
CA LEU A 24 48.76 19.78 -6.81
C LEU A 24 49.06 18.27 -6.84
N ILE A 25 50.25 17.87 -6.38
CA ILE A 25 50.62 16.45 -6.30
C ILE A 25 49.74 15.72 -5.27
N ALA A 26 49.53 16.32 -4.09
CA ALA A 26 48.67 15.74 -3.06
C ALA A 26 47.21 15.61 -3.54
N TRP A 27 46.70 16.63 -4.22
CA TRP A 27 45.35 16.61 -4.81
C TRP A 27 45.22 15.55 -5.90
N GLY A 28 46.17 15.48 -6.83
CA GLY A 28 46.18 14.47 -7.90
C GLY A 28 46.28 13.05 -7.35
N TRP A 29 47.09 12.84 -6.32
CA TRP A 29 47.21 11.55 -5.65
C TRP A 29 45.92 11.14 -4.95
N ASN A 30 45.23 12.06 -4.27
CA ASN A 30 43.94 11.77 -3.65
C ASN A 30 42.87 11.41 -4.68
N ASN A 31 42.81 12.15 -5.80
CA ASN A 31 41.84 11.92 -6.86
C ASN A 31 42.05 10.56 -7.58
N LEU A 32 43.30 10.12 -7.72
CA LEU A 32 43.65 8.81 -8.28
C LEU A 32 43.11 7.64 -7.45
N TRP A 33 42.83 7.84 -6.18
CA TRP A 33 42.34 6.80 -5.27
C TRP A 33 40.87 7.01 -4.82
N ALA A 34 40.25 8.14 -5.20
CA ALA A 34 38.87 8.47 -4.82
C ALA A 34 37.82 7.48 -5.37
N TRP A 35 38.10 6.86 -6.53
CA TRP A 35 37.22 5.86 -7.16
C TRP A 35 37.24 4.49 -6.48
N LEU A 36 38.17 4.24 -5.56
CA LEU A 36 38.29 2.96 -4.89
C LEU A 36 37.14 2.73 -3.89
N PRO A 37 36.72 1.48 -3.67
CA PRO A 37 35.56 1.17 -2.82
C PRO A 37 35.77 1.48 -1.32
N TRP A 38 37.02 1.70 -0.90
CA TRP A 38 37.39 2.05 0.47
C TRP A 38 37.66 3.55 0.68
N SER A 39 37.51 4.39 -0.35
CA SER A 39 37.61 5.85 -0.21
C SER A 39 36.56 6.37 0.77
N ALA A 40 36.79 7.56 1.32
CA ALA A 40 35.86 8.17 2.25
C ALA A 40 34.52 8.48 1.55
N GLU A 41 34.61 8.93 0.30
CA GLU A 41 33.49 9.22 -0.60
C GLU A 41 32.65 7.97 -0.85
N ALA A 42 33.27 6.86 -1.27
CA ALA A 42 32.55 5.61 -1.50
C ALA A 42 31.93 5.00 -0.22
N ARG A 43 32.46 5.34 0.97
CA ARG A 43 31.85 4.97 2.25
C ARG A 43 30.64 5.84 2.58
N LEU A 44 30.72 7.13 2.30
CA LEU A 44 29.63 8.09 2.48
C LEU A 44 28.46 7.76 1.56
N ASP A 45 28.72 7.56 0.26
CA ASP A 45 27.68 7.16 -0.71
C ASP A 45 26.97 5.87 -0.30
N ARG A 46 27.72 4.89 0.23
CA ARG A 46 27.13 3.64 0.74
C ARG A 46 26.30 3.85 2.00
N ALA A 47 26.68 4.79 2.86
CA ALA A 47 25.93 5.11 4.05
C ALA A 47 24.62 5.83 3.69
N GLU A 48 24.67 6.82 2.79
CA GLU A 48 23.50 7.51 2.25
C GLU A 48 22.56 6.53 1.56
N ALA A 49 23.06 5.70 0.64
CA ALA A 49 22.24 4.69 -0.03
C ALA A 49 21.63 3.66 0.94
N ARG A 50 22.26 3.38 2.09
CA ARG A 50 21.65 2.53 3.13
C ARG A 50 20.57 3.28 3.89
N ALA A 51 20.77 4.55 4.20
CA ALA A 51 19.78 5.38 4.85
C ALA A 51 18.53 5.54 3.98
N ASP A 52 18.70 5.84 2.68
CA ASP A 52 17.61 5.99 1.73
C ASP A 52 16.79 4.69 1.58
N ARG A 53 17.48 3.54 1.49
CA ARG A 53 16.82 2.23 1.49
C ARG A 53 16.07 1.97 2.79
N ALA A 54 16.70 2.23 3.94
CA ALA A 54 16.04 2.02 5.23
C ALA A 54 14.81 2.92 5.40
N GLN A 55 14.86 4.17 4.92
CA GLN A 55 13.72 5.08 4.94
C GLN A 55 12.60 4.59 4.01
N SER A 56 12.95 4.12 2.81
CA SER A 56 11.99 3.55 1.85
C SER A 56 11.35 2.26 2.38
N ASP A 57 12.12 1.38 3.00
CA ASP A 57 11.61 0.15 3.62
C ASP A 57 10.70 0.47 4.81
N ALA A 58 11.05 1.47 5.61
CA ALA A 58 10.24 1.90 6.75
C ALA A 58 8.89 2.46 6.30
N SER A 59 8.86 3.27 5.23
CA SER A 59 7.60 3.78 4.68
C SER A 59 6.76 2.68 4.05
N ALA A 60 7.38 1.75 3.32
CA ALA A 60 6.69 0.58 2.74
C ALA A 60 6.04 -0.28 3.84
N ARG A 61 6.79 -0.63 4.90
CA ARG A 61 6.25 -1.39 6.04
C ARG A 61 5.14 -0.63 6.78
N GLY A 62 5.24 0.70 6.85
CA GLY A 62 4.19 1.55 7.42
C GLY A 62 2.88 1.42 6.64
N LEU A 63 2.95 1.52 5.31
CA LEU A 63 1.78 1.36 4.42
C LEU A 63 1.21 -0.06 4.46
N GLU A 64 2.07 -1.09 4.51
CA GLU A 64 1.64 -2.49 4.65
C GLU A 64 0.91 -2.72 5.98
N ALA A 65 1.43 -2.17 7.08
CA ALA A 65 0.79 -2.27 8.39
C ALA A 65 -0.57 -1.56 8.44
N GLU A 66 -0.67 -0.36 7.86
CA GLU A 66 -1.93 0.38 7.75
C GLU A 66 -2.96 -0.37 6.88
N GLY A 67 -2.53 -0.90 5.73
CA GLY A 67 -3.38 -1.70 4.85
C GLY A 67 -3.88 -2.98 5.53
N ASN A 68 -3.01 -3.68 6.26
CA ASN A 68 -3.40 -4.87 7.03
C ASN A 68 -4.42 -4.53 8.12
N ALA A 69 -4.21 -3.44 8.86
CA ALA A 69 -5.15 -2.99 9.88
C ALA A 69 -6.51 -2.63 9.26
N ASP A 70 -6.54 -2.00 8.09
CA ASP A 70 -7.80 -1.69 7.40
C ASP A 70 -8.55 -2.95 6.95
N GLN A 71 -7.85 -3.94 6.40
CA GLN A 71 -8.45 -5.21 5.99
C GLN A 71 -9.05 -5.99 7.16
N VAL A 72 -8.36 -6.02 8.31
CA VAL A 72 -8.89 -6.64 9.53
C VAL A 72 -10.17 -5.94 9.97
N ARG A 73 -10.18 -4.60 10.07
CA ARG A 73 -11.38 -3.84 10.46
C ARG A 73 -12.56 -4.09 9.52
N ARG A 74 -12.33 -4.15 8.21
CA ARG A 74 -13.40 -4.44 7.24
C ARG A 74 -13.95 -5.85 7.45
N THR A 75 -13.07 -6.83 7.61
CA THR A 75 -13.47 -8.23 7.79
C THR A 75 -14.27 -8.41 9.08
N GLU A 76 -13.83 -7.79 10.17
CA GLU A 76 -14.56 -7.78 11.44
C GLU A 76 -15.94 -7.13 11.31
N ALA A 77 -16.02 -5.97 10.63
CA ALA A 77 -17.29 -5.29 10.38
C ALA A 77 -18.27 -6.15 9.57
N TYR A 78 -17.81 -6.82 8.50
CA TYR A 78 -18.66 -7.74 7.74
C TYR A 78 -19.11 -8.96 8.56
N GLY A 79 -18.22 -9.48 9.42
CA GLY A 79 -18.54 -10.56 10.35
C GLY A 79 -19.66 -10.19 11.32
N ASP A 80 -19.56 -9.02 11.95
CA ASP A 80 -20.59 -8.51 12.87
C ASP A 80 -21.94 -8.29 12.19
N ILE A 81 -21.94 -7.70 10.99
CA ILE A 81 -23.16 -7.52 10.19
C ILE A 81 -23.80 -8.87 9.90
N ARG A 82 -23.01 -9.87 9.48
CA ARG A 82 -23.52 -11.19 9.16
C ARG A 82 -24.16 -11.86 10.38
N VAL A 83 -23.48 -11.85 11.53
CA VAL A 83 -24.00 -12.42 12.78
C VAL A 83 -25.29 -11.73 13.19
N ARG A 84 -25.35 -10.40 13.08
CA ARG A 84 -26.54 -9.61 13.42
C ARG A 84 -27.72 -9.91 12.49
N VAL A 85 -27.47 -10.02 11.19
CA VAL A 85 -28.49 -10.39 10.21
C VAL A 85 -28.99 -11.80 10.46
N GLU A 86 -28.09 -12.77 10.65
CA GLU A 86 -28.46 -14.16 10.95
C GLU A 86 -29.31 -14.25 12.23
N ALA A 87 -28.92 -13.53 13.30
CA ALA A 87 -29.69 -13.46 14.53
C ALA A 87 -31.07 -12.82 14.35
N ALA A 88 -31.14 -11.68 13.65
CA ALA A 88 -32.41 -10.99 13.39
C ALA A 88 -33.34 -11.83 12.49
N THR A 89 -32.79 -12.52 11.48
CA THR A 89 -33.53 -13.44 10.63
C THR A 89 -34.04 -14.64 11.41
N ALA A 90 -33.19 -15.29 12.24
CA ALA A 90 -33.60 -16.40 13.08
C ALA A 90 -34.71 -16.00 14.07
N GLN A 91 -34.60 -14.81 14.66
CA GLN A 91 -35.64 -14.25 15.53
C GLN A 91 -36.95 -14.03 14.75
N SER A 92 -36.87 -13.44 13.56
CA SER A 92 -38.05 -13.18 12.70
C SER A 92 -38.75 -14.47 12.28
N ILE A 93 -37.98 -15.50 11.91
CA ILE A 93 -38.50 -16.83 11.57
C ILE A 93 -39.19 -17.46 12.78
N THR A 94 -38.55 -17.38 13.96
CA THR A 94 -39.13 -17.89 15.20
C THR A 94 -40.46 -17.20 15.50
N GLN A 95 -40.49 -15.88 15.43
CA GLN A 95 -41.71 -15.09 15.65
C GLN A 95 -42.81 -15.47 14.67
N ALA A 96 -42.50 -15.53 13.37
CA ALA A 96 -43.47 -15.91 12.34
C ALA A 96 -44.04 -17.32 12.54
N ARG A 97 -43.21 -18.28 12.98
CA ARG A 97 -43.65 -19.66 13.28
C ARG A 97 -44.45 -19.77 14.57
N SER A 98 -44.18 -18.91 15.55
CA SER A 98 -44.88 -18.87 16.83
C SER A 98 -46.16 -18.03 16.81
N ALA A 99 -46.43 -17.35 15.70
CA ALA A 99 -47.59 -16.48 15.57
C ALA A 99 -48.89 -17.30 15.68
N PRO A 100 -49.95 -16.77 16.30
CA PRO A 100 -51.22 -17.49 16.45
C PRO A 100 -51.85 -17.92 15.13
N ASP A 101 -51.60 -17.16 14.06
CA ASP A 101 -52.09 -17.38 12.70
C ASP A 101 -51.09 -18.16 11.82
N ALA A 102 -49.99 -18.67 12.37
CA ALA A 102 -48.93 -19.32 11.60
C ALA A 102 -49.40 -20.56 10.82
N THR A 103 -50.48 -21.20 11.27
CA THR A 103 -51.12 -22.35 10.61
C THR A 103 -52.37 -21.99 9.83
N ASP A 104 -52.81 -20.74 9.89
CA ASP A 104 -54.03 -20.33 9.21
C ASP A 104 -53.80 -20.24 7.70
N PRO A 105 -54.64 -20.89 6.88
CA PRO A 105 -54.53 -20.78 5.44
C PRO A 105 -54.78 -19.32 5.00
N LEU A 106 -53.96 -18.85 4.05
CA LEU A 106 -54.15 -17.54 3.43
C LEU A 106 -55.57 -17.44 2.82
N ALA A 107 -56.22 -16.29 3.04
CA ALA A 107 -57.48 -15.98 2.38
C ALA A 107 -57.34 -16.10 0.85
N ALA A 108 -58.33 -16.69 0.19
CA ALA A 108 -58.26 -17.08 -1.22
C ALA A 108 -57.98 -15.89 -2.16
N ASP A 109 -58.55 -14.73 -1.85
CA ASP A 109 -58.33 -13.47 -2.58
C ASP A 109 -56.89 -12.98 -2.43
N ARG A 110 -56.31 -13.06 -1.22
CA ARG A 110 -54.93 -12.68 -0.94
C ARG A 110 -53.95 -13.61 -1.65
N ALA A 111 -54.19 -14.91 -1.61
CA ALA A 111 -53.39 -15.90 -2.33
C ALA A 111 -53.44 -15.67 -3.85
N ALA A 112 -54.60 -15.32 -4.41
CA ALA A 112 -54.74 -14.99 -5.82
C ALA A 112 -53.92 -13.75 -6.22
N ARG A 113 -53.95 -12.69 -5.39
CA ARG A 113 -53.15 -11.48 -5.62
C ARG A 113 -51.64 -11.76 -5.58
N LEU A 114 -51.17 -12.57 -4.63
CA LEU A 114 -49.76 -12.97 -4.53
C LEU A 114 -49.30 -13.70 -5.79
N ARG A 115 -50.04 -14.71 -6.24
CA ARG A 115 -49.72 -15.46 -7.47
C ARG A 115 -49.70 -14.57 -8.71
N ASP A 116 -50.56 -13.56 -8.75
CA ASP A 116 -50.58 -12.60 -9.86
C ASP A 116 -49.35 -11.70 -9.86
N HIS A 117 -48.92 -11.26 -8.67
CA HIS A 117 -47.69 -10.50 -8.51
C HIS A 117 -46.45 -11.32 -8.89
N ASP A 118 -46.41 -12.59 -8.49
CA ASP A 118 -45.32 -13.51 -8.85
C ASP A 118 -45.24 -13.70 -10.36
N ARG A 119 -46.38 -13.85 -11.05
CA ARG A 119 -46.43 -13.93 -12.52
C ARG A 119 -45.83 -12.68 -13.16
N ARG A 120 -46.23 -11.49 -12.72
CA ARG A 120 -45.69 -10.22 -13.24
C ARG A 120 -44.19 -10.09 -12.99
N LEU A 121 -43.71 -10.54 -11.84
CA LEU A 121 -42.28 -10.55 -11.52
C LEU A 121 -41.51 -11.47 -12.47
N CYS A 122 -42.07 -12.64 -12.79
CA CYS A 122 -41.48 -13.56 -13.76
C CYS A 122 -41.47 -13.04 -15.19
N ASP A 123 -42.48 -12.26 -15.58
CA ASP A 123 -42.49 -11.60 -16.90
C ASP A 123 -41.35 -10.59 -17.03
N ILE A 124 -40.96 -9.93 -15.93
CA ILE A 124 -39.89 -8.93 -15.89
C ILE A 124 -38.50 -9.58 -15.77
N ALA A 125 -38.38 -10.62 -14.94
CA ALA A 125 -37.11 -11.27 -14.60
C ALA A 125 -37.18 -12.79 -14.78
N PRO A 126 -37.26 -13.28 -16.04
CA PRO A 126 -37.52 -14.70 -16.32
C PRO A 126 -36.43 -15.65 -15.81
N ALA A 127 -35.18 -15.18 -15.70
CA ALA A 127 -34.05 -16.00 -15.23
C ALA A 127 -34.13 -16.40 -13.74
N GLY A 128 -34.94 -15.71 -12.93
CA GLY A 128 -35.09 -15.98 -11.50
C GLY A 128 -36.29 -16.87 -11.15
N CYS A 129 -37.12 -17.23 -12.13
CA CYS A 129 -38.35 -17.96 -11.87
C CYS A 129 -38.21 -19.47 -12.08
N PRO A 130 -38.83 -20.28 -11.21
CA PRO A 130 -38.87 -21.72 -11.43
C PRO A 130 -39.61 -22.02 -12.74
N ALA A 131 -39.04 -22.91 -13.55
CA ALA A 131 -39.73 -23.41 -14.73
C ALA A 131 -41.09 -23.99 -14.33
N ALA A 132 -42.15 -23.62 -15.04
CA ALA A 132 -43.48 -24.11 -14.75
C ALA A 132 -43.47 -25.65 -14.76
N PRO A 133 -43.96 -26.33 -13.70
CA PRO A 133 -44.03 -27.78 -13.70
C PRO A 133 -45.02 -28.22 -14.79
N GLY A 134 -44.49 -28.74 -15.90
CA GLY A 134 -45.27 -29.18 -17.06
C GLY A 134 -44.95 -28.50 -18.40
N ALA A 135 -43.93 -27.66 -18.51
CA ALA A 135 -43.36 -27.36 -19.82
C ALA A 135 -42.62 -28.62 -20.36
N PRO A 136 -42.82 -29.02 -21.63
CA PRO A 136 -42.22 -30.24 -22.20
C PRO A 136 -40.68 -30.19 -22.22
#